data_AF-F9EP69-F1
#
_entry.id   AF-F9EP69-F1
#
_cell.length_a   1.000
_cell.length_b   1.000
_cell.length_c   1.000
_cell.angle_alpha   90.00
_cell.angle_beta   90.00
_cell.angle_gamma   90.00
#
_symmetry.space_group_name_H-M   'P 1'
#
loop_
_entity.id
_entity.type
_entity.pdbx_description
1 polymer ?
#
loop_
_entity_poly.entity_id
_entity_poly.type
_entity_poly.pdbx_seq_one_letter_code
_entity_poly.pdbx_strand_id
1 'polypeptide(L)'
;MGSCLIRYYLKEHKLDSLGKVVLISPPSHGSQLSDNPIADLLWYFIGPAVADMKTDKDSFVNQLGDPDYPCYVLIGDKSNNFLYSMLIKGEDDGMVPLATARLEDSPLKTIENTTHTSILEKQETVDEILKFLKE
;
A
#
# COMPACT_ATOMS: atom_id res chain seq x y z
N MET A 1 0.23 -1.87 6.60
CA MET A 1 0.17 -3.14 7.37
C MET A 1 -1.22 -3.75 7.40
N GLY A 2 -2.27 -3.02 7.76
CA GLY A 2 -3.65 -3.57 7.72
C GLY A 2 -4.04 -4.13 6.34
N SER A 3 -3.59 -3.49 5.26
CA SER A 3 -3.75 -3.96 3.88
C SER A 3 -3.11 -5.33 3.61
N CYS A 4 -1.94 -5.60 4.17
CA CYS A 4 -1.28 -6.91 4.05
C CYS A 4 -2.05 -7.99 4.83
N LEU A 5 -2.49 -7.65 6.05
CA LEU A 5 -3.23 -8.58 6.90
C LEU A 5 -4.57 -8.98 6.28
N ILE A 6 -5.34 -8.02 5.75
CA ILE A 6 -6.62 -8.33 5.13
C ILE A 6 -6.47 -9.14 3.85
N ARG A 7 -5.48 -8.82 3.00
CA ARG A 7 -5.18 -9.59 1.78
C ARG A 7 -4.78 -11.02 2.12
N TYR A 8 -3.92 -11.22 3.11
CA TYR A 8 -3.57 -12.55 3.60
C TYR A 8 -4.80 -13.31 4.10
N TYR A 9 -5.61 -12.68 4.95
CA TYR A 9 -6.80 -13.31 5.48
C TYR A 9 -7.77 -13.73 4.37
N LEU A 10 -8.03 -12.85 3.41
CA LEU A 10 -8.98 -13.11 2.32
C LEU A 10 -8.45 -14.09 1.27
N LYS A 11 -7.13 -14.24 1.15
CA LYS A 11 -6.52 -15.31 0.35
C LYS A 11 -6.80 -16.69 0.95
N GLU A 12 -6.72 -16.81 2.27
CA GLU A 12 -6.89 -18.09 2.98
C GLU A 12 -8.36 -18.36 3.35
N HIS A 13 -9.21 -17.33 3.37
CA HIS A 13 -10.59 -17.40 3.81
C HIS A 13 -11.54 -16.65 2.88
N LYS A 14 -12.54 -17.36 2.34
CA LYS A 14 -13.66 -16.74 1.64
C LYS A 14 -14.72 -16.28 2.63
N LEU A 15 -15.18 -15.04 2.47
CA LEU A 15 -16.26 -14.45 3.25
C LEU A 15 -17.47 -14.22 2.34
N ASP A 16 -18.58 -14.93 2.62
CA ASP A 16 -19.81 -14.86 1.81
C ASP A 16 -20.45 -13.46 1.76
N SER A 17 -20.07 -12.57 2.67
CA SER A 17 -20.61 -11.20 2.77
C SER A 17 -19.50 -10.13 2.90
N LEU A 18 -18.36 -10.33 2.22
CA LEU A 18 -17.25 -9.37 2.22
C LEU A 18 -17.66 -7.97 1.72
N GLY A 19 -18.43 -7.91 0.63
CA GLY A 19 -18.76 -6.67 -0.05
C GLY A 19 -17.56 -6.11 -0.83
N LYS A 20 -17.16 -4.87 -0.51
CA LYS A 20 -16.11 -4.11 -1.20
C LYS A 20 -14.98 -3.76 -0.24
N VAL A 21 -13.74 -3.82 -0.71
CA VAL A 21 -12.53 -3.54 0.09
C VAL A 21 -11.84 -2.27 -0.42
N VAL A 22 -11.48 -1.37 0.50
CA VAL A 22 -10.59 -0.23 0.18
C VAL A 22 -9.26 -0.42 0.87
N LEU A 23 -8.18 -0.32 0.10
CA LEU A 23 -6.81 -0.37 0.59
C LEU A 23 -6.20 1.03 0.51
N ILE A 24 -5.73 1.54 1.64
CA ILE A 24 -5.10 2.86 1.73
C ILE A 24 -3.58 2.66 1.87
N SER A 25 -2.83 3.26 0.95
CA SER A 25 -1.38 3.16 0.78
C SER A 25 -0.84 1.73 0.96
N PRO A 26 -1.39 0.72 0.25
CA PRO A 26 -0.92 -0.64 0.41
C PRO A 26 0.49 -0.80 -0.20
N PRO A 27 1.43 -1.47 0.49
CA PRO A 27 2.66 -1.95 -0.13
C PRO A 27 2.34 -3.27 -0.82
N SER A 28 1.64 -3.18 -1.96
CA SER A 28 0.93 -4.31 -2.60
C SER A 28 1.86 -5.33 -3.24
N HIS A 29 2.88 -4.82 -3.92
CA HIS A 29 4.00 -5.56 -4.45
C HIS A 29 5.23 -5.12 -3.65
N GLY A 30 6.12 -6.04 -3.32
CA GLY A 30 7.36 -5.73 -2.64
C GLY A 30 8.04 -4.52 -3.28
N SER A 31 8.72 -3.73 -2.48
CA SER A 31 9.25 -2.46 -2.94
C SER A 31 10.74 -2.55 -3.29
N GLN A 32 11.20 -2.03 -4.44
CA GLN A 32 12.64 -1.97 -4.77
C GLN A 32 13.50 -1.28 -3.68
N LEU A 33 12.86 -0.63 -2.70
CA LEU A 33 13.48 -0.12 -1.50
C LEU A 33 14.04 -1.21 -0.57
N SER A 34 13.43 -2.39 -0.47
CA SER A 34 13.89 -3.42 0.46
C SER A 34 15.13 -4.21 0.05
N ASP A 35 15.59 -4.05 -1.20
CA ASP A 35 16.80 -4.73 -1.74
C ASP A 35 18.07 -3.86 -1.69
N ASN A 36 17.97 -2.64 -1.15
CA ASN A 36 19.06 -1.67 -1.01
C ASN A 36 19.25 -1.30 0.49
N PRO A 37 20.25 -0.50 0.90
CA PRO A 37 20.54 -0.18 2.31
C PRO A 37 19.42 0.57 3.06
N ILE A 38 18.24 0.67 2.45
CA ILE A 38 17.00 1.17 3.03
C ILE A 38 16.32 0.11 3.91
N ALA A 39 16.66 -1.18 3.78
CA ALA A 39 16.17 -2.23 4.69
C ALA A 39 16.50 -1.93 6.17
N ASP A 40 17.69 -1.39 6.44
CA ASP A 40 18.11 -0.99 7.80
C ASP A 40 17.34 0.25 8.31
N LEU A 41 16.99 1.17 7.41
CA LEU A 41 16.20 2.35 7.75
C LEU A 41 14.73 1.97 8.01
N LEU A 42 14.15 1.15 7.13
CA LEU A 42 12.80 0.62 7.33
C LEU A 42 12.72 -0.19 8.61
N TRP A 43 13.76 -0.98 8.94
CA TRP A 43 13.81 -1.79 10.17
C TRP A 43 13.62 -0.93 11.42
N TYR A 44 14.18 0.29 11.41
CA TYR A 44 14.03 1.23 12.53
C TYR A 44 12.58 1.70 12.73
N PHE A 45 11.76 1.77 11.67
CA PHE A 45 10.39 2.29 11.73
C PHE A 45 9.31 1.21 11.82
N ILE A 46 9.49 0.10 11.12
CA ILE A 46 8.48 -0.97 10.99
C ILE A 46 8.93 -2.27 11.69
N GLY A 47 10.15 -2.30 12.22
CA GLY A 47 10.68 -3.42 13.00
C GLY A 47 10.86 -4.69 12.16
N PRO A 48 10.67 -5.88 12.77
CA PRO A 48 10.83 -7.17 12.10
C PRO A 48 9.98 -7.35 10.83
N ALA A 49 8.85 -6.64 10.74
CA ALA A 49 7.92 -6.73 9.59
C ALA A 49 8.55 -6.29 8.26
N VAL A 50 9.69 -5.59 8.29
CA VAL A 50 10.44 -5.21 7.08
C VAL A 50 10.95 -6.42 6.31
N ALA A 51 11.27 -7.52 7.01
CA ALA A 51 11.67 -8.76 6.36
C ALA A 51 10.54 -9.34 5.49
N ASP A 52 9.28 -9.11 5.89
CA ASP A 52 8.09 -9.59 5.17
C ASP A 52 7.71 -8.70 3.99
N MET A 53 8.21 -7.46 3.97
CA MET A 53 7.95 -6.46 2.93
C MET A 53 9.02 -6.42 1.83
N LYS A 54 9.90 -7.43 1.80
CA LYS A 54 11.00 -7.53 0.83
C LYS A 54 10.52 -7.58 -0.62
N THR A 55 11.41 -7.25 -1.54
CA THR A 55 11.15 -7.28 -2.99
C THR A 55 11.36 -8.65 -3.60
N ASP A 56 12.04 -9.53 -2.87
CA ASP A 56 12.20 -10.93 -3.24
C ASP A 56 10.85 -11.51 -3.67
N LYS A 57 10.85 -12.27 -4.77
CA LYS A 57 9.63 -12.93 -5.27
C LYS A 57 8.92 -13.76 -4.20
N ASP A 58 9.68 -14.26 -3.23
CA ASP A 58 9.24 -15.11 -2.13
C ASP A 58 8.87 -14.27 -0.88
N SER A 59 8.83 -12.94 -0.96
CA SER A 59 8.38 -12.10 0.14
C SER A 59 6.89 -12.29 0.42
N PHE A 60 6.51 -12.10 1.68
CA PHE A 60 5.14 -12.31 2.11
C PHE A 60 4.14 -11.50 1.26
N VAL A 61 4.43 -10.22 1.03
CA VAL A 61 3.55 -9.32 0.23
C VAL A 61 3.42 -9.76 -1.23
N ASN A 62 4.48 -10.27 -1.84
CA ASN A 62 4.46 -10.78 -3.22
C ASN A 62 3.69 -12.10 -3.34
N GLN A 63 3.67 -12.90 -2.28
CA GLN A 63 2.88 -14.13 -2.25
C GLN A 63 1.37 -13.88 -2.10
N LEU A 64 0.92 -12.67 -1.73
CA LEU A 64 -0.50 -12.39 -1.51
C LEU A 64 -1.31 -12.41 -2.82
N GLY A 65 -0.67 -12.14 -3.97
CA GLY A 65 -1.34 -12.08 -5.27
C GLY A 65 -2.39 -10.95 -5.37
N ASP A 66 -3.00 -10.80 -6.54
CA ASP A 66 -4.04 -9.81 -6.74
C ASP A 66 -5.38 -10.22 -6.11
N PRO A 67 -6.19 -9.26 -5.64
CA PRO A 67 -7.48 -9.54 -5.02
C PRO A 67 -8.47 -10.12 -6.05
N ASP A 68 -9.17 -11.18 -5.67
CA ASP A 68 -10.27 -11.77 -6.47
C ASP A 68 -11.65 -11.19 -6.09
N TYR A 69 -11.65 -10.04 -5.40
CA TYR A 69 -12.81 -9.33 -4.88
C TYR A 69 -12.77 -7.84 -5.26
N PRO A 70 -13.92 -7.13 -5.27
CA PRO A 70 -13.97 -5.71 -5.57
C PRO A 70 -13.06 -4.91 -4.63
N CYS A 71 -11.99 -4.36 -5.19
CA CYS A 71 -10.94 -3.67 -4.45
C CYS A 71 -10.67 -2.28 -5.06
N TYR A 72 -10.48 -1.27 -4.21
CA TYR A 72 -10.08 0.07 -4.61
C TYR A 72 -8.84 0.50 -3.82
N VAL A 73 -7.84 1.03 -4.53
CA VAL A 73 -6.59 1.49 -3.93
C VAL A 73 -6.55 3.02 -3.88
N LEU A 74 -6.29 3.56 -2.70
CA LEU A 74 -6.00 4.98 -2.49
C LEU A 74 -4.55 5.14 -2.04
N ILE A 75 -3.84 6.15 -2.54
CA ILE A 75 -2.45 6.44 -2.13
C ILE A 75 -2.13 7.93 -2.26
N GLY A 76 -1.23 8.43 -1.43
CA GLY A 76 -0.71 9.80 -1.55
C GLY A 76 0.34 9.94 -2.67
N ASP A 77 0.80 11.16 -2.90
CA ASP A 77 1.80 11.50 -3.93
C ASP A 77 2.97 12.36 -3.43
N LYS A 78 3.01 12.62 -2.12
CA LYS A 78 3.95 13.58 -1.55
C LYS A 78 4.86 12.94 -0.51
N SER A 79 6.15 13.14 -0.70
CA SER A 79 7.19 12.86 0.29
C SER A 79 7.60 14.17 0.96
N ASN A 80 7.30 14.33 2.25
CA ASN A 80 7.81 15.46 3.04
C ASN A 80 9.19 15.17 3.66
N ASN A 81 9.71 13.95 3.50
CA ASN A 81 10.91 13.50 4.18
C ASN A 81 12.07 13.36 3.17
N PHE A 82 13.00 14.32 3.21
CA PHE A 82 14.12 14.47 2.27
C PHE A 82 15.00 13.21 2.14
N LEU A 83 15.09 12.41 3.20
CA LEU A 83 15.80 11.13 3.22
C LEU A 83 15.13 10.09 2.31
N TYR A 84 13.80 10.02 2.31
CA TYR A 84 13.07 9.04 1.50
C TYR A 84 12.99 9.47 0.03
N SER A 85 12.86 10.76 -0.27
CA SER A 85 12.85 11.26 -1.66
C SER A 85 14.17 11.01 -2.43
N MET A 86 15.28 10.77 -1.72
CA MET A 86 16.55 10.33 -2.35
C MET A 86 16.61 8.83 -2.60
N LEU A 87 15.80 8.04 -1.89
CA LEU A 87 15.88 6.58 -1.83
C LEU A 87 14.77 5.91 -2.64
N ILE A 88 13.58 6.51 -2.68
CA ILE A 88 12.47 6.09 -3.52
C ILE A 88 12.66 6.72 -4.89
N LYS A 89 12.82 5.89 -5.94
CA LYS A 89 12.81 6.38 -7.32
C LYS A 89 11.36 6.44 -7.81
N GLY A 90 10.91 7.63 -8.21
CA GLY A 90 9.59 7.85 -8.79
C GLY A 90 8.62 8.49 -7.79
N GLU A 91 7.32 8.46 -8.12
CA GLU A 91 6.25 9.02 -7.28
C GLU A 91 5.98 8.12 -6.07
N ASP A 92 5.80 8.72 -4.90
CA ASP A 92 5.57 8.03 -3.64
C ASP A 92 4.85 8.91 -2.62
N ASP A 93 4.27 8.30 -1.59
CA ASP A 93 3.59 9.01 -0.50
C ASP A 93 4.51 9.33 0.70
N GLY A 94 5.83 9.18 0.55
CA GLY A 94 6.82 9.31 1.62
C GLY A 94 7.11 8.02 2.39
N MET A 95 6.41 6.91 2.08
CA MET A 95 6.71 5.59 2.65
C MET A 95 6.52 4.45 1.63
N VAL A 96 5.54 4.56 0.75
CA VAL A 96 5.16 3.56 -0.24
C VAL A 96 5.29 4.16 -1.64
N PRO A 97 6.10 3.56 -2.54
CA PRO A 97 6.11 3.96 -3.94
C PRO A 97 4.78 3.70 -4.64
N LEU A 98 4.33 4.64 -5.46
CA LEU A 98 3.10 4.51 -6.25
C LEU A 98 3.10 3.25 -7.12
N ALA A 99 4.25 2.91 -7.71
CA ALA A 99 4.42 1.71 -8.53
C ALA A 99 4.12 0.42 -7.76
N THR A 100 4.40 0.40 -6.45
CA THR A 100 4.24 -0.79 -5.59
C THR A 100 2.85 -0.90 -4.99
N ALA A 101 2.06 0.17 -5.02
CA ALA A 101 0.70 0.17 -4.47
C ALA A 101 -0.36 -0.39 -5.40
N ARG A 102 -0.08 -0.38 -6.71
CA ARG A 102 -0.97 -0.94 -7.73
C ARG A 102 -1.22 -2.43 -7.49
N LEU A 103 -2.44 -2.84 -7.75
CA LEU A 103 -2.90 -4.23 -7.83
C LEU A 103 -3.56 -4.41 -9.20
N GLU A 104 -3.35 -5.55 -9.83
CA GLU A 104 -3.96 -5.85 -11.12
C GLU A 104 -5.49 -5.83 -10.98
N ASP A 105 -6.18 -5.34 -12.02
CA ASP A 105 -7.63 -5.20 -12.08
C ASP A 105 -8.31 -4.36 -10.97
N SER A 106 -7.54 -3.75 -10.08
CA SER A 106 -8.03 -2.85 -9.04
C SER A 106 -7.85 -1.38 -9.46
N PRO A 107 -8.91 -0.56 -9.49
CA PRO A 107 -8.75 0.88 -9.67
C PRO A 107 -7.81 1.46 -8.61
N LEU A 108 -7.02 2.45 -9.02
CA LEU A 108 -6.16 3.22 -8.13
C LEU A 108 -6.41 4.70 -8.33
N LYS A 109 -6.56 5.43 -7.21
CA LYS A 109 -6.62 6.88 -7.18
C LYS A 109 -5.53 7.43 -6.28
N THR A 110 -4.80 8.39 -6.84
CA THR A 110 -3.85 9.19 -6.10
C THR A 110 -4.56 10.38 -5.47
N ILE A 111 -4.36 10.60 -4.18
CA ILE A 111 -4.83 11.76 -3.42
C ILE A 111 -3.72 12.80 -3.45
N GLU A 112 -3.95 13.91 -4.14
CA GLU A 112 -2.90 14.87 -4.44
C GLU A 112 -2.42 15.64 -3.20
N ASN A 113 -1.17 16.10 -3.24
CA ASN A 113 -0.51 16.87 -2.19
C ASN A 113 -0.62 16.22 -0.79
N THR A 114 -0.44 14.91 -0.74
CA THR A 114 -0.76 14.12 0.45
C THR A 114 0.32 13.08 0.74
N THR A 115 0.70 12.96 2.00
CA THR A 115 1.71 12.00 2.49
C THR A 115 1.03 10.75 3.06
N HIS A 116 1.82 9.69 3.26
CA HIS A 116 1.42 8.42 3.88
C HIS A 116 0.70 8.62 5.22
N THR A 117 1.19 9.57 6.01
CA THR A 117 0.64 9.86 7.35
C THR A 117 -0.57 10.79 7.32
N SER A 118 -0.72 11.62 6.27
CA SER A 118 -1.78 12.63 6.20
C SER A 118 -2.97 12.21 5.33
N ILE A 119 -2.86 11.11 4.56
CA ILE A 119 -3.95 10.62 3.72
C ILE A 119 -5.24 10.33 4.49
N LEU A 120 -5.12 9.84 5.72
CA LEU A 120 -6.28 9.56 6.57
C LEU A 120 -7.00 10.83 7.05
N GLU A 121 -6.38 12.00 6.94
CA GLU A 121 -6.93 13.30 7.36
C GLU A 121 -7.60 14.04 6.20
N LYS A 122 -7.46 13.56 4.96
CA LYS A 122 -7.98 14.23 3.77
C LYS A 122 -9.45 13.92 3.57
N GLN A 123 -10.27 14.96 3.46
CA GLN A 123 -11.69 14.80 3.14
C GLN A 123 -11.90 14.07 1.81
N GLU A 124 -11.05 14.33 0.81
CA GLU A 124 -11.08 13.62 -0.48
C GLU A 124 -10.95 12.10 -0.32
N THR A 125 -10.13 11.62 0.64
CA THR A 125 -10.01 10.18 0.91
C THR A 125 -11.33 9.60 1.43
N VAL A 126 -12.02 10.31 2.31
CA VAL A 126 -13.35 9.90 2.81
C VAL A 126 -14.37 9.90 1.68
N ASP A 127 -14.37 10.92 0.83
CA ASP A 127 -15.32 11.07 -0.27
C ASP A 127 -15.16 9.95 -1.31
N GLU A 128 -13.92 9.61 -1.66
CA GLU A 128 -13.59 8.49 -2.56
C GLU A 128 -14.01 7.13 -1.97
N ILE A 129 -13.77 6.90 -0.67
CA ILE A 129 -14.23 5.69 0.01
C ILE A 129 -15.76 5.60 -0.05
N LEU A 130 -16.46 6.67 0.34
CA LEU A 130 -17.92 6.68 0.38
C LEU A 130 -18.53 6.49 -1.00
N LYS A 131 -17.91 7.06 -2.04
CA LYS A 131 -18.33 6.87 -3.42
C LYS A 131 -18.22 5.40 -3.82
N PHE A 132 -17.05 4.80 -3.65
CA PHE A 132 -16.82 3.40 -4.01
C PHE A 132 -17.73 2.42 -3.25
N LEU A 133 -17.99 2.68 -1.97
CA LEU A 133 -18.82 1.81 -1.12
C LEU A 133 -20.33 1.95 -1.38
N LYS A 134 -20.80 3.08 -1.92
CA LYS A 134 -22.23 3.33 -2.19
C LYS A 134 -22.68 2.89 -3.58
N GLU A 135 -21.78 2.99 -4.56
CA GLU A 135 -21.99 2.42 -5.91
C GLU A 135 -22.10 0.89 -5.83
#